data_AF-A0A7D6VK88-F1
#
_entry.id   AF-A0A7D6VK88-F1
#
_cell.length_a   1.000
_cell.length_b   1.000
_cell.length_c   1.000
_cell.angle_alpha   90.00
_cell.angle_beta   90.00
_cell.angle_gamma   90.00
#
_symmetry.space_group_name_H-M   'P 1'
#
loop_
_entity.id
_entity.type
_entity.pdbx_description
1 polymer ?
#
loop_
_entity_poly.entity_id
_entity_poly.type
_entity_poly.pdbx_seq_one_letter_code
_entity_poly.pdbx_strand_id
1 'polypeptide(L)'
;MNRMAIVIGAVLLVGVLELIAVSNQRDALLLVAGLPVAGALGLLVWSLLERSRRLRIMPGDNEIDNGPADMLRRWEARASMLADRADGSRADWDRHLRPLLAKEFELTSGHRMAKNRRATEAAGQLLFGPELWRWVDPANSALRDQSNPAPGRPALDEILRRLQNM
;
A
#
# COMPACT_ATOMS: atom_id res chain seq x y z
N MET A 1 8.64 -30.32 4.71
CA MET A 1 8.16 -30.85 6.01
C MET A 1 6.64 -30.95 5.96
N ASN A 2 6.11 -32.18 5.98
CA ASN A 2 4.67 -32.41 5.90
C ASN A 2 3.98 -31.85 7.15
N ARG A 3 2.90 -31.09 6.95
CA ARG A 3 2.10 -30.47 8.03
C ARG A 3 1.73 -31.48 9.12
N MET A 4 1.53 -32.75 8.77
CA MET A 4 1.27 -33.84 9.72
C MET A 4 2.42 -34.11 10.69
N ALA A 5 3.68 -34.01 10.27
CA ALA A 5 4.82 -34.20 11.16
C ALA A 5 4.90 -33.08 12.22
N ILE A 6 4.49 -31.87 11.85
CA ILE A 6 4.43 -30.71 12.77
C ILE A 6 3.31 -30.92 13.80
N VAL A 7 2.13 -31.36 13.36
CA VAL A 7 0.99 -31.63 14.24
C VAL A 7 1.29 -32.77 15.21
N ILE A 8 1.85 -33.89 14.72
CA ILE A 8 2.22 -35.03 15.56
C ILE A 8 3.31 -34.65 16.57
N GLY A 9 4.30 -33.86 16.15
CA GLY A 9 5.34 -33.34 17.04
C GLY A 9 4.78 -32.43 18.13
N ALA A 10 3.83 -31.55 17.79
CA ALA A 10 3.18 -30.66 18.76
C ALA A 10 2.34 -31.44 19.78
N VAL A 11 1.57 -32.44 19.34
CA VAL A 11 0.74 -33.27 20.24
C VAL A 11 1.60 -34.09 21.19
N LEU A 12 2.69 -34.69 20.71
CA LEU A 12 3.63 -35.43 21.58
C LEU A 12 4.29 -34.53 22.61
N LEU A 13 4.68 -33.31 22.20
CA LEU A 13 5.33 -32.35 23.09
C LEU A 13 4.39 -31.89 24.21
N VAL A 14 3.12 -31.63 23.88
CA VAL A 14 2.07 -31.31 24.87
C VAL A 14 1.83 -32.49 25.81
N GLY A 15 1.77 -33.72 25.30
CA GLY A 15 1.57 -34.92 26.11
C GLY A 15 2.71 -35.16 27.13
N VAL A 16 3.96 -34.90 26.74
CA VAL A 16 5.12 -35.01 27.63
C VAL A 16 5.08 -33.93 28.72
N LEU A 17 4.68 -32.71 28.38
CA LEU A 17 4.55 -31.61 29.34
C LEU A 17 3.46 -31.88 30.39
N GLU A 18 2.30 -32.38 29.97
CA GLU A 18 1.22 -32.83 30.85
C GLU A 18 1.69 -33.95 31.79
N LEU A 19 2.41 -34.94 31.28
CA LEU A 19 2.93 -36.06 32.09
C LEU A 19 3.91 -35.59 33.19
N ILE A 20 4.76 -34.61 32.87
CA ILE A 20 5.70 -34.01 33.83
C ILE A 20 4.96 -33.14 34.86
N ALA A 21 3.94 -32.39 34.42
CA ALA A 21 3.08 -31.58 35.30
C ALA A 21 2.36 -32.43 36.36
N VAL A 22 1.88 -33.61 35.96
CA VAL A 22 1.20 -34.56 36.85
C VAL A 22 2.16 -35.19 37.87
N SER A 23 3.48 -35.25 37.61
CA SER A 23 4.46 -35.90 38.51
C SER A 23 4.84 -35.10 39.77
N ASN A 24 4.24 -33.92 39.98
CA ASN A 24 4.17 -33.23 41.28
C ASN A 24 5.53 -33.00 42.02
N GLN A 25 6.46 -32.29 41.39
CA GLN A 25 7.50 -31.54 42.11
C GLN A 25 7.25 -30.04 41.88
N ARG A 26 6.94 -29.30 42.95
CA ARG A 26 6.55 -27.88 42.88
C ARG A 26 7.60 -26.99 42.21
N ASP A 27 8.87 -27.39 42.24
CA ASP A 27 9.97 -26.71 41.56
C ASP A 27 9.96 -26.90 40.04
N ALA A 28 9.37 -28.00 39.54
CA ALA A 28 9.29 -28.27 38.11
C ALA A 28 8.15 -27.51 37.42
N LEU A 29 7.18 -26.97 38.16
CA LEU A 29 6.02 -26.25 37.60
C LEU A 29 6.42 -25.04 36.75
N LEU A 30 7.45 -24.29 37.17
CA LEU A 30 7.94 -23.14 36.40
C LEU A 30 8.62 -23.56 35.09
N LEU A 31 9.38 -24.66 35.12
CA LEU A 31 10.02 -25.21 33.93
C LEU A 31 8.99 -25.82 32.96
N VAL A 32 7.96 -26.48 33.50
CA VAL A 32 6.86 -27.07 32.72
C VAL A 32 5.99 -25.99 32.06
N ALA A 33 5.75 -24.86 32.73
CA ALA A 33 5.03 -23.75 32.11
C ALA A 33 5.90 -22.95 31.12
N GLY A 34 7.20 -22.79 31.43
CA GLY A 34 8.13 -21.98 30.65
C GLY A 34 8.62 -22.63 29.35
N LEU A 35 8.90 -23.94 29.36
CA LEU A 35 9.38 -24.68 28.18
C LEU A 35 8.45 -24.59 26.95
N PRO A 36 7.12 -24.80 27.07
CA PRO A 36 6.23 -24.71 25.91
C PRO A 36 6.13 -23.30 25.37
N VAL A 37 6.13 -22.28 26.24
CA VAL A 37 6.08 -20.87 25.82
C VAL A 37 7.39 -20.48 25.12
N ALA A 38 8.54 -20.85 25.68
CA ALA A 38 9.84 -20.62 25.07
C ALA A 38 9.98 -21.38 23.74
N GLY A 39 9.48 -22.62 23.67
CA GLY A 39 9.43 -23.41 22.44
C GLY A 39 8.52 -22.79 21.39
N ALA A 40 7.33 -22.32 21.76
CA ALA A 40 6.40 -21.63 20.87
C ALA A 40 6.98 -20.32 20.34
N LEU A 41 7.63 -19.52 21.19
CA LEU A 41 8.33 -18.31 20.80
C LEU A 41 9.53 -18.62 19.89
N GLY A 42 10.30 -19.66 20.21
CA GLY A 42 11.41 -20.13 19.38
C GLY A 42 10.95 -20.58 17.99
N LEU A 43 9.86 -21.35 17.92
CA LEU A 43 9.24 -21.76 16.66
C LEU A 43 8.66 -20.58 15.89
N LEU A 44 8.06 -19.61 16.56
CA LEU A 44 7.56 -18.39 15.93
C LEU A 44 8.71 -17.58 15.34
N VAL A 45 9.77 -17.33 16.11
CA VAL A 45 10.97 -16.64 15.64
C VAL A 45 11.63 -17.40 14.49
N TRP A 46 11.74 -18.73 14.60
CA TRP A 46 12.27 -19.57 13.53
C TRP A 46 11.39 -19.52 12.28
N SER A 47 10.08 -19.57 12.42
CA SER A 47 9.15 -19.47 11.28
C SER A 47 9.25 -18.12 10.58
N LEU A 48 9.48 -17.04 11.33
CA LEU A 48 9.71 -15.70 10.78
C LEU A 48 11.06 -15.61 10.08
N LEU A 49 12.12 -16.18 10.66
CA LEU A 49 13.46 -16.24 10.07
C LEU A 49 13.55 -17.16 8.85
N GLU A 50 12.73 -18.21 8.81
CA GLU A 50 12.69 -19.13 7.68
C GLU A 50 11.75 -18.61 6.59
N ARG A 51 10.68 -17.88 6.94
CA ARG A 51 9.89 -17.10 5.99
C ARG A 51 10.75 -16.02 5.33
N SER A 52 11.57 -15.29 6.10
CA SER A 52 12.49 -14.30 5.53
C SER A 52 13.55 -14.94 4.64
N ARG A 53 14.07 -16.13 5.00
CA ARG A 53 15.00 -16.89 4.14
C ARG A 53 14.35 -17.48 2.88
N ARG A 54 13.11 -17.98 2.96
CA ARG A 54 12.39 -18.52 1.78
C ARG A 54 11.96 -17.43 0.81
N LEU A 55 11.61 -16.26 1.31
CA LEU A 55 11.34 -15.07 0.48
C LEU A 55 12.59 -14.62 -0.30
N ARG A 56 13.80 -14.94 0.18
CA ARG A 56 15.08 -14.64 -0.50
C ARG A 56 15.39 -15.55 -1.70
N ILE A 57 14.73 -16.71 -1.82
CA ILE A 57 15.10 -17.77 -2.78
C ILE A 57 14.13 -17.84 -3.98
N MET A 58 13.00 -17.13 -3.95
CA MET A 58 12.00 -17.17 -5.02
C MET A 58 12.14 -15.94 -5.96
N PRO A 59 12.57 -16.12 -7.22
CA PRO A 59 12.61 -15.03 -8.19
C PRO A 59 11.19 -14.84 -8.73
N GLY A 60 10.42 -13.95 -8.11
CA GLY A 60 9.02 -13.74 -8.51
C GLY A 60 8.31 -12.69 -7.68
N ASP A 61 8.38 -11.45 -8.17
CA ASP A 61 7.31 -10.45 -8.15
C ASP A 61 6.90 -9.72 -6.86
N ASN A 62 7.63 -9.79 -5.74
CA ASN A 62 7.29 -8.97 -4.57
C ASN A 62 8.52 -8.31 -3.89
N GLU A 63 9.32 -7.60 -4.67
CA GLU A 63 10.52 -6.91 -4.18
C GLU A 63 10.18 -5.53 -3.58
N ILE A 64 9.83 -5.53 -2.29
CA ILE A 64 10.15 -4.41 -1.38
C ILE A 64 11.33 -4.88 -0.52
N ASP A 65 12.46 -5.11 -1.18
CA ASP A 65 13.80 -5.03 -0.57
C ASP A 65 14.58 -4.02 -1.42
N ASN A 66 14.39 -2.75 -1.08
CA ASN A 66 15.12 -1.64 -1.70
C ASN A 66 15.67 -0.82 -0.55
N GLY A 67 16.98 -0.58 -0.54
CA GLY A 67 17.53 0.43 0.36
C GLY A 67 16.84 1.79 0.16
N PRO A 68 16.94 2.73 1.12
CA PRO A 68 16.34 4.06 0.99
C PRO A 68 16.65 4.75 -0.35
N ALA A 69 17.86 4.53 -0.89
CA ALA A 69 18.29 5.07 -2.17
C ALA A 69 17.54 4.46 -3.37
N ASP A 70 17.31 3.16 -3.40
CA ASP A 70 16.61 2.51 -4.51
C ASP A 70 15.11 2.79 -4.48
N MET A 71 14.53 2.95 -3.27
CA MET A 71 13.16 3.46 -3.14
C MET A 71 13.03 4.88 -3.67
N LEU A 72 13.97 5.77 -3.34
CA LEU A 72 13.97 7.14 -3.83
C LEU A 72 14.12 7.20 -5.35
N ARG A 73 15.02 6.40 -5.93
CA ARG A 73 15.20 6.31 -7.39
C ARG A 73 13.95 5.80 -8.10
N ARG A 74 13.27 4.79 -7.55
CA ARG A 74 12.00 4.27 -8.10
C ARG A 74 10.88 5.30 -7.96
N TRP A 75 10.84 6.03 -6.84
CA TRP A 75 9.88 7.11 -6.65
C TRP A 75 10.12 8.26 -7.64
N GLU A 76 11.37 8.67 -7.80
CA GLU A 76 11.80 9.69 -8.75
C GLU A 76 11.46 9.28 -10.19
N ALA A 77 11.79 8.04 -10.59
CA ALA A 77 11.44 7.52 -11.91
C ALA A 77 9.92 7.48 -12.15
N ARG A 78 9.12 7.18 -11.11
CA ARG A 78 7.66 7.22 -11.21
C ARG A 78 7.14 8.66 -11.32
N ALA A 79 7.70 9.57 -10.54
CA ALA A 79 7.34 10.99 -10.54
C ALA A 79 7.71 11.65 -11.87
N SER A 80 8.89 11.36 -12.42
CA SER A 80 9.31 11.85 -13.73
C SER A 80 8.42 11.31 -14.85
N MET A 81 8.07 10.01 -14.84
CA MET A 81 7.10 9.46 -15.80
C MET A 81 5.71 10.10 -15.69
N LEU A 82 5.26 10.47 -14.49
CA LEU A 82 3.99 11.19 -14.31
C LEU A 82 4.07 12.63 -14.84
N ALA A 83 5.19 13.31 -14.59
CA ALA A 83 5.44 14.66 -15.07
C ALA A 83 5.56 14.70 -16.61
N ASP A 84 6.22 13.73 -17.23
CA ASP A 84 6.30 13.61 -18.70
C ASP A 84 4.92 13.39 -19.34
N ARG A 85 4.04 12.63 -18.69
CA ARG A 85 2.66 12.44 -19.17
C ARG A 85 1.81 13.71 -19.04
N ALA A 86 2.20 14.66 -18.20
CA ALA A 86 1.51 15.94 -18.09
C ALA A 86 1.72 16.82 -19.34
N ASP A 87 2.88 16.70 -19.99
CA ASP A 87 3.22 17.39 -21.24
C ASP A 87 2.78 16.64 -22.51
N GLY A 88 2.26 15.41 -22.34
CA GLY A 88 1.84 14.55 -23.44
C GLY A 88 0.48 14.92 -24.02
N SER A 89 -0.29 13.89 -24.37
CA SER A 89 -1.63 14.07 -24.93
C SER A 89 -2.69 14.24 -23.85
N ARG A 90 -3.82 14.86 -24.20
CA ARG A 90 -5.02 14.90 -23.36
C ARG A 90 -5.49 13.50 -22.96
N ALA A 91 -5.32 12.50 -23.82
CA ALA A 91 -5.66 11.12 -23.49
C ALA A 91 -4.76 10.54 -22.38
N ASP A 92 -3.47 10.87 -22.38
CA ASP A 92 -2.55 10.44 -21.31
C ASP A 92 -2.90 11.08 -19.97
N TRP A 93 -3.30 12.36 -20.00
CA TRP A 93 -3.81 13.08 -18.84
C TRP A 93 -5.08 12.43 -18.28
N ASP A 94 -6.07 12.16 -19.14
CA ASP A 94 -7.35 11.58 -18.73
C ASP A 94 -7.20 10.15 -18.19
N ARG A 95 -6.22 9.38 -18.70
CA ARG A 95 -5.98 8.00 -18.28
C ARG A 95 -5.18 7.89 -16.98
N HIS A 96 -4.20 8.76 -16.75
CA HIS A 96 -3.25 8.60 -15.65
C HIS A 96 -3.32 9.70 -14.59
N LEU A 97 -3.53 10.96 -14.99
CA LEU A 97 -3.48 12.12 -14.06
C LEU A 97 -4.85 12.44 -13.48
N ARG A 98 -5.89 12.51 -14.31
CA ARG A 98 -7.26 12.87 -13.87
C ARG A 98 -7.80 11.97 -12.75
N PRO A 99 -7.66 10.63 -12.79
CA PRO A 99 -8.17 9.77 -11.72
C PRO A 99 -7.43 9.99 -10.39
N LEU A 100 -6.12 10.29 -10.44
CA LEU A 100 -5.32 10.58 -9.27
C LEU A 100 -5.73 11.93 -8.66
N LEU A 101 -5.80 12.99 -9.48
CA LEU A 101 -6.19 14.32 -9.03
C LEU A 101 -7.61 14.35 -8.45
N ALA A 102 -8.56 13.68 -9.09
CA ALA A 102 -9.93 13.58 -8.59
C ALA A 102 -9.99 12.86 -7.24
N LYS A 103 -9.20 11.79 -7.07
CA LYS A 103 -9.15 11.03 -5.82
C LYS A 103 -8.50 11.84 -4.70
N GLU A 104 -7.39 12.53 -4.97
CA GLU A 104 -6.75 13.42 -3.99
C GLU A 104 -7.69 14.56 -3.58
N PHE A 105 -8.38 15.17 -4.55
CA PHE A 105 -9.39 16.19 -4.25
C PHE A 105 -10.55 15.65 -3.41
N GLU A 106 -11.04 14.44 -3.67
CA GLU A 106 -12.07 13.80 -2.85
C GLU A 106 -11.59 13.55 -1.41
N LEU A 107 -10.32 13.15 -1.24
CA LEU A 107 -9.71 12.94 0.07
C LEU A 107 -9.52 14.25 0.85
N THR A 108 -9.05 15.31 0.20
CA THR A 108 -8.77 16.60 0.86
C THR A 108 -10.04 17.42 1.10
N SER A 109 -10.96 17.46 0.13
CA SER A 109 -12.19 18.25 0.24
C SER A 109 -13.25 17.62 1.16
N GLY A 110 -13.14 16.31 1.46
CA GLY A 110 -14.13 15.56 2.24
C GLY A 110 -15.50 15.40 1.57
N HIS A 111 -15.68 15.95 0.37
CA HIS A 111 -16.92 15.83 -0.39
C HIS A 111 -16.83 14.59 -1.27
N ARG A 112 -17.67 13.56 -0.99
CA ARG A 112 -17.77 12.40 -1.89
C ARG A 112 -18.35 12.81 -3.24
N MET A 113 -17.52 12.74 -4.28
CA MET A 113 -17.85 13.11 -5.66
C MET A 113 -19.09 12.34 -6.16
N ALA A 114 -19.24 11.07 -5.74
CA ALA A 114 -20.35 10.19 -6.11
C ALA A 114 -21.72 10.61 -5.56
N LYS A 115 -21.77 11.40 -4.47
CA LYS A 115 -23.02 11.71 -3.77
C LYS A 115 -23.58 13.08 -4.13
N ASN A 116 -22.73 14.07 -4.46
CA ASN A 116 -23.19 15.42 -4.76
C ASN A 116 -22.33 16.13 -5.81
N ARG A 117 -22.56 15.80 -7.09
CA ARG A 117 -21.80 16.30 -8.24
C ARG A 117 -21.76 17.83 -8.33
N ARG A 118 -22.87 18.52 -8.06
CA ARG A 118 -22.92 19.99 -8.14
C ARG A 118 -22.12 20.65 -7.03
N ALA A 119 -22.15 20.10 -5.81
CA ALA A 119 -21.37 20.61 -4.70
C ALA A 119 -19.86 20.43 -4.95
N THR A 120 -19.48 19.27 -5.49
CA THR A 120 -18.13 18.99 -5.96
C THR A 120 -17.66 19.97 -7.03
N GLU A 121 -18.48 20.21 -8.05
CA GLU A 121 -18.15 21.12 -9.14
C GLU A 121 -17.99 22.57 -8.64
N ALA A 122 -18.90 23.01 -7.77
CA ALA A 122 -18.81 24.33 -7.15
C ALA A 122 -17.53 24.46 -6.29
N ALA A 123 -17.22 23.47 -5.44
CA ALA A 123 -16.01 23.46 -4.62
C ALA A 123 -14.73 23.48 -5.48
N GLY A 124 -14.74 22.69 -6.55
CA GLY A 124 -13.64 22.63 -7.51
C GLY A 124 -13.41 23.93 -8.27
N GLN A 125 -14.47 24.54 -8.78
CA GLN A 125 -14.40 25.85 -9.45
C GLN A 125 -13.94 26.96 -8.48
N LEU A 126 -14.36 26.92 -7.21
CA LEU A 126 -13.93 27.90 -6.21
C LEU A 126 -12.43 27.78 -5.88
N LEU A 127 -11.90 26.56 -5.76
CA LEU A 127 -10.49 26.37 -5.45
C LEU A 127 -9.58 26.59 -6.67
N PHE A 128 -9.89 25.95 -7.78
CA PHE A 128 -9.00 25.88 -8.94
C PHE A 128 -9.32 26.94 -10.01
N GLY A 129 -10.55 27.45 -10.04
CA GLY A 129 -11.06 28.21 -11.17
C GLY A 129 -11.50 27.32 -12.34
N PRO A 130 -12.25 27.87 -13.31
CA PRO A 130 -12.85 27.08 -14.40
C PRO A 130 -11.82 26.44 -15.34
N GLU A 131 -10.68 27.10 -15.56
CA GLU A 131 -9.62 26.67 -16.48
C GLU A 131 -8.85 25.44 -16.00
N LEU A 132 -8.64 25.31 -14.69
CA LEU A 132 -7.92 24.19 -14.07
C LEU A 132 -8.89 23.09 -13.65
N TRP A 133 -10.09 23.45 -13.20
CA TRP A 133 -11.11 22.48 -12.80
C TRP A 133 -11.46 21.50 -13.91
N ARG A 134 -11.49 21.94 -15.18
CA ARG A 134 -11.77 21.07 -16.34
C ARG A 134 -10.79 19.90 -16.49
N TRP A 135 -9.60 19.99 -15.90
CA TRP A 135 -8.56 18.95 -15.93
C TRP A 135 -8.59 18.02 -14.71
N VAL A 136 -9.23 18.44 -13.63
CA VAL A 136 -9.43 17.65 -12.40
C VAL A 136 -10.78 16.92 -12.43
N ASP A 137 -11.82 17.53 -13.02
CA ASP A 137 -13.18 16.99 -13.03
C ASP A 137 -13.25 15.61 -13.69
N PRO A 138 -13.59 14.53 -12.97
CA PRO A 138 -13.68 13.19 -13.56
C PRO A 138 -14.71 13.11 -14.71
N ALA A 139 -15.72 13.99 -14.74
CA ALA A 139 -16.76 13.97 -15.75
C ALA A 139 -16.38 14.62 -17.09
N ASN A 140 -15.27 15.35 -17.16
CA ASN A 140 -14.78 15.98 -18.38
C ASN A 140 -13.70 15.14 -19.09
N SER A 141 -13.65 13.83 -18.81
CA SER A 141 -12.80 12.90 -19.54
C SER A 141 -13.36 12.67 -20.94
N ALA A 142 -12.59 13.00 -21.98
CA ALA A 142 -12.99 12.82 -23.36
C ALA A 142 -12.16 11.69 -23.99
N LEU A 143 -12.65 10.44 -23.87
CA LEU A 143 -11.93 9.25 -24.33
C LEU A 143 -11.57 9.25 -25.82
N ARG A 144 -12.23 10.08 -26.62
CA ARG A 144 -12.06 10.19 -28.08
C ARG A 144 -11.08 11.28 -28.50
N ASP A 145 -10.69 12.17 -27.59
CA ASP A 145 -9.89 13.35 -27.89
C ASP A 145 -8.39 13.05 -27.64
N GLN A 146 -7.83 12.25 -28.55
CA GLN A 146 -6.48 11.70 -28.41
C GLN A 146 -5.37 12.64 -28.92
N SER A 147 -5.69 13.59 -29.80
CA SER A 147 -4.70 14.47 -30.44
C SER A 147 -4.54 15.83 -29.79
N ASN A 148 -5.47 16.22 -28.90
CA ASN A 148 -5.38 17.52 -28.26
C ASN A 148 -4.24 17.55 -27.24
N PRO A 149 -3.46 18.64 -27.19
CA PRO A 149 -2.38 18.77 -26.23
C PRO A 149 -2.95 18.79 -24.80
N ALA A 150 -2.23 18.14 -23.88
CA ALA A 150 -2.47 18.27 -22.46
C ALA A 150 -2.17 19.70 -21.98
N PRO A 151 -2.65 20.11 -20.79
CA PRO A 151 -2.40 21.46 -20.27
C PRO A 151 -0.93 21.68 -19.85
N GLY A 152 -0.11 20.63 -19.85
CA GLY A 152 1.32 20.69 -19.53
C GLY A 152 1.62 20.65 -18.03
N ARG A 153 2.91 20.51 -17.73
CA ARG A 153 3.48 20.63 -16.37
C ARG A 153 3.07 21.87 -15.58
N PRO A 154 3.05 23.12 -16.13
CA PRO A 154 2.72 24.28 -15.30
C PRO A 154 1.29 24.24 -14.75
N ALA A 155 0.35 23.63 -15.47
CA ALA A 155 -1.02 23.44 -14.97
C ALA A 155 -1.09 22.36 -13.90
N LEU A 156 -0.33 21.26 -14.05
CA LEU A 156 -0.23 20.22 -13.03
C LEU A 156 0.35 20.78 -11.72
N ASP A 157 1.46 21.52 -11.81
CA ASP A 157 2.11 22.12 -10.65
C ASP A 157 1.16 23.08 -9.91
N GLU A 158 0.39 23.88 -10.64
CA GLU A 158 -0.58 24.80 -10.04
C GLU A 158 -1.73 24.07 -9.35
N ILE A 159 -2.25 22.99 -9.94
CA ILE A 159 -3.28 22.15 -9.33
C ILE A 159 -2.74 21.52 -8.04
N LEU A 160 -1.55 20.94 -8.08
CA LEU A 160 -0.92 20.31 -6.92
C LEU A 160 -0.64 21.32 -5.81
N ARG A 161 -0.13 22.50 -6.16
CA ARG A 161 0.11 23.61 -5.21
C ARG A 161 -1.17 24.03 -4.49
N ARG A 162 -2.28 24.13 -5.20
CA ARG A 162 -3.58 24.47 -4.58
C ARG A 162 -4.13 23.36 -3.71
N LEU A 163 -3.98 22.10 -4.14
CA LEU A 163 -4.36 20.93 -3.32
C LEU A 163 -3.57 20.84 -2.02
N GLN A 164 -2.29 21.19 -2.04
CA GLN A 164 -1.43 21.20 -0.85
C GLN A 164 -1.72 22.35 0.12
N ASN A 165 -2.27 23.45 -0.39
CA ASN A 165 -2.59 24.66 0.39
C ASN A 165 -4.05 24.69 0.87
N MET A 166 -4.82 23.63 0.65
CA MET A 166 -6.18 23.47 1.17
C MET A 166 -6.21 23.15 2.66
#